data_AF-A0A3S1GXA4-F1
#
_entry.id   AF-A0A3S1GXA4-F1
#
_cell.length_a   1.000
_cell.length_b   1.000
_cell.length_c   1.000
_cell.angle_alpha   90.00
_cell.angle_beta   90.00
_cell.angle_gamma   90.00
#
_symmetry.space_group_name_H-M   'P 1'
#
loop_
_entity.id
_entity.type
_entity.pdbx_description
1 polymer ?
#
loop_
_entity_poly.entity_id
_entity_poly.type
_entity_poly.pdbx_seq_one_letter_code
_entity_poly.pdbx_strand_id
1 'polypeptide(L)'
;VTTGRRLTEEGLPANAGSTIVMLDGKCAFNMLADKDVLIQWGAYLGTPDEIIISGRLGDVGAEIEKVREEARRKKGWIMDTYLLRKLGE
;
A
#
# COMPACT_ATOMS: atom_id res chain seq x y z
N VAL A 1 -2.21 -5.27 -11.94
CA VAL A 1 -3.11 -5.13 -10.76
C VAL A 1 -3.15 -6.47 -10.03
N THR A 2 -3.01 -6.49 -8.71
CA THR A 2 -3.03 -7.69 -7.88
C THR A 2 -3.80 -7.48 -6.58
N THR A 3 -3.88 -8.48 -5.71
CA THR A 3 -4.48 -8.39 -4.38
C THR A 3 -3.43 -8.50 -3.29
N GLY A 4 -3.73 -8.02 -2.07
CA GLY A 4 -2.81 -8.15 -0.93
C GLY A 4 -2.42 -9.61 -0.64
N ARG A 5 -3.36 -10.55 -0.82
CA ARG A 5 -3.09 -11.99 -0.68
C ARG A 5 -2.06 -12.48 -1.69
N ARG A 6 -2.25 -12.19 -2.99
CA ARG A 6 -1.30 -12.57 -4.03
C ARG A 6 0.06 -11.89 -3.85
N LEU A 7 0.08 -10.63 -3.41
CA LEU A 7 1.33 -9.93 -3.09
C LEU A 7 2.12 -10.66 -1.98
N THR A 8 1.42 -11.25 -1.00
CA THR A 8 2.05 -11.99 0.10
C THR A 8 2.58 -13.35 -0.37
N GLU A 9 1.84 -14.04 -1.23
CA GLU A 9 2.19 -15.40 -1.73
C GLU A 9 3.26 -15.38 -2.84
N GLU A 10 3.20 -14.39 -3.74
CA GLU A 10 4.00 -14.34 -4.98
C GLU A 10 5.04 -13.20 -4.98
N GLY A 11 4.92 -12.24 -4.06
CA GLY A 11 5.76 -11.04 -4.03
C GLY A 11 5.42 -10.05 -5.14
N LEU A 12 6.35 -9.11 -5.39
CA LEU A 12 6.22 -8.17 -6.51
C LEU A 12 6.52 -8.88 -7.84
N PRO A 13 5.63 -8.77 -8.84
CA PRO A 13 5.88 -9.36 -10.16
C PRO A 13 7.19 -8.84 -10.75
N ALA A 14 8.05 -9.74 -11.21
CA ALA A 14 9.37 -9.38 -11.74
C ALA A 14 9.31 -8.56 -13.04
N ASN A 15 8.22 -8.65 -13.78
CA ASN A 15 8.00 -8.00 -15.08
C ASN A 15 7.12 -6.74 -15.01
N ALA A 16 6.77 -6.27 -13.82
CA ALA A 16 5.87 -5.13 -13.64
C ALA A 16 6.61 -3.92 -13.09
N GLY A 17 6.86 -2.93 -13.95
CA GLY A 17 7.40 -1.62 -13.53
C GLY A 17 6.51 -0.86 -12.56
N SER A 18 5.21 -1.16 -12.51
CA SER A 18 4.34 -0.67 -11.44
C SER A 18 3.25 -1.69 -11.14
N THR A 19 2.99 -1.92 -9.85
CA THR A 19 2.00 -2.87 -9.37
C THR A 19 0.98 -2.15 -8.49
N ILE A 20 -0.27 -2.12 -8.95
CA ILE A 20 -1.40 -1.64 -8.13
C ILE A 20 -1.95 -2.83 -7.34
N VAL A 21 -2.15 -2.65 -6.05
CA VAL A 21 -2.69 -3.64 -5.13
C VAL A 21 -4.03 -3.15 -4.59
N MET A 22 -5.05 -3.99 -4.74
CA MET A 22 -6.40 -3.74 -4.26
C MET A 22 -6.83 -4.84 -3.27
N LEU A 23 -7.91 -4.59 -2.52
CA LEU A 23 -8.49 -5.57 -1.58
C LEU A 23 -7.46 -6.09 -0.54
N ASP A 24 -6.67 -5.18 0.02
CA ASP A 24 -5.66 -5.51 1.03
C ASP A 24 -6.11 -5.09 2.43
N GLY A 25 -6.57 -6.07 3.21
CA GLY A 25 -6.99 -5.85 4.58
C GLY A 25 -5.84 -5.70 5.60
N LYS A 26 -4.61 -6.09 5.23
CA LYS A 26 -3.54 -6.42 6.18
C LYS A 26 -2.20 -5.71 5.90
N CYS A 27 -2.16 -4.73 5.01
CA CYS A 27 -0.91 -4.06 4.63
C CYS A 27 0.15 -5.07 4.12
N ALA A 28 -0.20 -5.87 3.13
CA ALA A 28 0.65 -6.90 2.54
C ALA A 28 2.00 -6.38 2.05
N PHE A 29 2.12 -5.07 1.74
CA PHE A 29 3.40 -4.43 1.43
C PHE A 29 4.46 -4.62 2.53
N ASN A 30 4.07 -4.85 3.78
CA ASN A 30 5.02 -5.09 4.88
C ASN A 30 5.80 -6.39 4.72
N MET A 31 5.25 -7.36 4.01
CA MET A 31 5.88 -8.66 3.76
C MET A 31 6.93 -8.60 2.64
N LEU A 32 7.03 -7.48 1.92
CA LEU A 32 8.03 -7.31 0.88
C LEU A 32 9.43 -7.21 1.48
N ALA A 33 10.35 -8.03 0.97
CA ALA A 33 11.75 -8.03 1.37
C ALA A 33 12.48 -6.76 0.94
N ASP A 34 12.13 -6.24 -0.23
CA ASP A 34 12.67 -4.99 -0.76
C ASP A 34 11.93 -3.79 -0.15
N LYS A 35 12.64 -3.03 0.68
CA LYS A 35 12.13 -1.82 1.34
C LYS A 35 12.46 -0.54 0.57
N ASP A 36 13.23 -0.63 -0.51
CA ASP A 36 13.53 0.52 -1.36
C ASP A 36 12.43 0.80 -2.39
N VAL A 37 11.46 -0.11 -2.55
CA VAL A 37 10.26 0.09 -3.37
C VAL A 37 9.55 1.39 -3.00
N LEU A 38 9.18 2.19 -4.01
CA LEU A 38 8.31 3.35 -3.83
C LEU A 38 6.85 2.91 -3.70
N ILE A 39 6.18 3.41 -2.68
CA ILE A 39 4.75 3.22 -2.45
C ILE A 39 4.01 4.55 -2.64
N GLN A 40 2.87 4.49 -3.31
CA GLN A 40 1.84 5.53 -3.30
C GLN A 40 0.57 4.90 -2.74
N TRP A 41 0.30 5.15 -1.46
CA TRP A 41 -0.85 4.64 -0.75
C TRP A 41 -1.93 5.70 -0.63
N GLY A 42 -3.18 5.28 -0.79
CA GLY A 42 -4.34 6.16 -0.64
C GLY A 42 -5.52 5.46 0.02
N ALA A 43 -6.19 6.17 0.93
CA ALA A 43 -7.45 5.76 1.53
C ALA A 43 -8.57 6.76 1.23
N TYR A 44 -9.79 6.26 1.07
CA TYR A 44 -10.98 7.06 0.76
C TYR A 44 -10.82 8.00 -0.44
N LEU A 45 -10.06 7.53 -1.46
CA LEU A 45 -9.77 8.32 -2.65
C LEU A 45 -11.04 8.85 -3.31
N GLY A 46 -11.01 10.13 -3.71
CA GLY A 46 -12.16 10.83 -4.31
C GLY A 46 -13.23 11.29 -3.31
N THR A 47 -12.99 11.18 -2.00
CA THR A 47 -13.89 11.68 -0.95
C THR A 47 -13.24 12.85 -0.17
N PRO A 48 -14.02 13.64 0.60
CA PRO A 48 -13.45 14.71 1.44
C PRO A 48 -12.47 14.21 2.53
N ASP A 49 -12.50 12.92 2.84
CA ASP A 49 -11.63 12.30 3.83
C ASP A 49 -10.44 11.57 3.21
N GLU A 50 -10.08 11.95 1.98
CA GLU A 50 -8.94 11.38 1.26
C GLU A 50 -7.66 11.52 2.07
N ILE A 51 -6.90 10.42 2.14
CA ILE A 51 -5.60 10.37 2.78
C ILE A 51 -4.61 9.80 1.76
N ILE A 52 -3.51 10.50 1.53
CA ILE A 52 -2.45 10.07 0.62
C ILE A 52 -1.12 10.07 1.37
N ILE A 53 -0.40 8.97 1.29
CA ILE A 53 0.97 8.85 1.80
C ILE A 53 1.82 8.25 0.69
N SER A 54 2.97 8.86 0.41
CA SER A 54 3.89 8.36 -0.61
C SER A 54 5.33 8.52 -0.18
N GLY A 55 6.17 7.60 -0.62
CA GLY A 55 7.59 7.58 -0.29
C GLY A 55 8.20 6.21 -0.50
N ARG A 56 9.44 6.05 -0.04
CA ARG A 56 10.06 4.74 0.03
C ARG A 56 9.37 3.91 1.10
N LEU A 57 9.08 2.65 0.79
CA LEU A 57 8.34 1.73 1.66
C LEU A 57 8.98 1.60 3.05
N GLY A 58 10.31 1.55 3.12
CA GLY A 58 11.06 1.54 4.39
C GLY A 58 10.87 2.80 5.25
N ASP A 59 10.55 3.94 4.65
CA ASP A 59 10.42 5.22 5.36
C ASP A 59 8.96 5.47 5.79
N VAL A 60 7.99 5.16 4.92
CA VAL A 60 6.57 5.49 5.15
C VAL A 60 5.69 4.31 5.56
N GLY A 61 6.20 3.07 5.51
CA GLY A 61 5.39 1.87 5.79
C GLY A 61 4.73 1.88 7.17
N ALA A 62 5.51 2.23 8.21
CA ALA A 62 5.01 2.31 9.58
C ALA A 62 3.99 3.46 9.78
N GLU A 63 4.16 4.57 9.04
CA GLU A 63 3.21 5.68 9.06
C GLU A 63 1.87 5.27 8.43
N ILE A 64 1.92 4.57 7.29
CA ILE A 64 0.73 4.06 6.60
C ILE A 64 -0.06 3.14 7.53
N GLU A 65 0.58 2.20 8.21
CA GLU A 65 -0.09 1.31 9.17
C GLU A 65 -0.83 2.08 10.26
N LYS A 66 -0.14 3.02 10.91
CA LYS A 66 -0.71 3.84 11.98
C LYS A 66 -1.91 4.64 11.49
N VAL A 67 -1.76 5.35 10.37
CA VAL A 67 -2.82 6.19 9.80
C VAL A 67 -4.02 5.36 9.39
N ARG A 68 -3.79 4.19 8.79
CA ARG A 68 -4.84 3.24 8.42
C ARG A 68 -5.62 2.75 9.62
N GLU A 69 -4.95 2.38 10.71
CA GLU A 69 -5.60 1.92 11.94
C GLU A 69 -6.41 3.05 12.60
N GLU A 70 -5.84 4.26 12.67
CA GLU A 70 -6.53 5.43 13.21
C GLU A 70 -7.80 5.77 12.41
N ALA A 71 -7.71 5.76 11.08
CA ALA A 71 -8.84 6.02 10.19
C ALA A 71 -9.93 4.95 10.33
N ARG A 72 -9.54 3.67 10.35
CA ARG A 72 -10.46 2.55 10.59
C ARG A 72 -11.16 2.67 11.93
N ARG A 73 -10.44 3.03 13.00
CA ARG A 73 -11.01 3.23 14.34
C ARG A 73 -12.01 4.39 14.38
N LYS A 74 -11.72 5.49 13.68
CA LYS A 74 -12.60 6.67 13.65
C LYS A 74 -13.91 6.42 12.88
N LYS A 75 -13.85 5.67 11.77
CA LYS A 75 -15.01 5.48 10.88
C LYS A 75 -15.69 4.11 10.95
N GLY A 76 -15.07 3.13 11.60
CA GLY A 76 -15.50 1.74 11.63
C GLY A 76 -15.14 0.93 10.37
N TRP A 77 -14.69 1.58 9.30
CA TRP A 77 -14.30 0.95 8.04
C TRP A 77 -13.18 1.73 7.36
N ILE A 78 -12.42 1.05 6.51
CA ILE A 78 -11.42 1.67 5.63
C ILE A 78 -11.35 0.91 4.32
N MET A 79 -11.21 1.65 3.23
CA MET A 79 -10.84 1.12 1.93
C MET A 79 -9.64 1.89 1.43
N ASP A 80 -8.56 1.15 1.22
CA ASP A 80 -7.29 1.64 0.73
C ASP A 80 -6.83 0.88 -0.51
N THR A 81 -5.98 1.54 -1.29
CA THR A 81 -5.31 0.99 -2.46
C THR A 81 -3.92 1.59 -2.52
N TYR A 82 -2.99 0.90 -3.17
CA TYR A 82 -1.65 1.42 -3.33
C TYR A 82 -0.97 0.94 -4.60
N LEU A 83 -0.09 1.79 -5.11
CA LEU A 83 0.84 1.48 -6.18
C LEU A 83 2.22 1.24 -5.58
N LEU A 84 2.87 0.17 -6.03
CA LEU A 84 4.26 -0.16 -5.74
C LEU A 84 5.09 -0.03 -7.03
N ARG A 85 6.26 0.57 -6.92
CA ARG A 85 7.20 0.74 -8.04
C ARG A 85 8.63 0.49 -7.57
N LYS A 86 9.38 -0.32 -8.31
CA LYS A 86 10.82 -0.51 -8.07
C LYS A 86 11.59 0.72 -8.56
N LEU A 87 12.62 1.13 -7.83
CA LEU A 87 13.55 2.16 -8.31
C LEU A 87 14.43 1.57 -9.42
N GLY A 88 14.39 2.16 -10.62
CA GLY A 88 15.26 1.77 -11.73
C GLY A 88 14.56 1.27 -13.01
N GLU A 89 13.23 1.31 -13.06
CA GLU A 89 12.45 1.21 -14.31
C GLU A 89 11.80 2.55 -14.69
#